data_AF-A0A924EJ46-F1
#
_entry.id   AF-A0A924EJ46-F1
#
_cell.length_a   1.000
_cell.length_b   1.000
_cell.length_c   1.000
_cell.angle_alpha   90.00
_cell.angle_beta   90.00
_cell.angle_gamma   90.00
#
_symmetry.space_group_name_H-M   'P 1'
#
loop_
_entity.id
_entity.type
_entity.pdbx_description
1 polymer ?
#
loop_
_entity_poly.entity_id
_entity_poly.type
_entity_poly.pdbx_seq_one_letter_code
_entity_poly.pdbx_strand_id
1 'polypeptide(L)'
;MHKRSNENTGFLYSNGLPIPFTPAYFQRIQPSEVANENALRKQYQENGFVYLKSVLDEKSVFNLREAYFKLFDQVIFKEGSAIKDGIFSGTLQYLPSAHGHKDHPASRFVLTDEFEHFTHSKALYSIAATLLGEDVVQLKCKPLRHFYKGTEVASQAHTDYTYMDEGTDKLLSIWIPLGEIYRWPVAAYYT
;
A
#
# COMPACT_ATOMS: atom_id res chain seq x y z
N MET A 1 -0.14 -37.81 -17.88
CA MET A 1 -0.14 -37.89 -16.40
C MET A 1 1.02 -37.05 -15.88
N HIS A 2 0.76 -35.82 -15.46
CA HIS A 2 1.67 -35.00 -14.65
C HIS A 2 0.79 -34.25 -13.66
N LYS A 3 0.59 -34.86 -12.49
CA LYS A 3 -0.02 -34.17 -11.34
C LYS A 3 0.95 -33.05 -10.96
N ARG A 4 0.61 -31.80 -11.26
CA ARG A 4 1.29 -30.66 -10.62
C ARG A 4 0.96 -30.74 -9.14
N SER A 5 1.98 -30.96 -8.32
CA SER A 5 1.87 -30.94 -6.86
C SER A 5 1.41 -29.55 -6.41
N ASN A 6 0.44 -29.54 -5.50
CA ASN A 6 -0.25 -28.35 -5.00
C ASN A 6 0.50 -27.67 -3.85
N GLU A 7 1.83 -27.71 -3.86
CA GLU A 7 2.67 -27.19 -2.79
C GLU A 7 3.61 -26.15 -3.37
N ASN A 8 3.11 -24.92 -3.50
CA ASN A 8 3.98 -23.76 -3.70
C ASN A 8 4.61 -23.44 -2.33
N THR A 9 5.64 -24.19 -1.94
CA THR A 9 6.48 -23.91 -0.76
C THR A 9 7.42 -22.73 -1.05
N GLY A 10 6.86 -21.65 -1.62
CA GLY A 10 7.61 -20.44 -1.89
C GLY A 10 8.01 -19.80 -0.56
N PHE A 11 9.28 -19.91 -0.20
CA PHE A 11 9.84 -19.10 0.86
C PHE A 11 9.82 -17.64 0.42
N LEU A 12 9.36 -16.74 1.29
CA LEU A 12 9.73 -15.33 1.17
C LEU A 12 11.11 -15.16 1.78
N TYR A 13 11.87 -14.17 1.35
CA TYR A 13 13.19 -13.90 1.91
C TYR A 13 13.24 -12.48 2.46
N SER A 14 13.90 -12.30 3.60
CA SER A 14 14.26 -10.99 4.12
C SER A 14 15.72 -11.05 4.59
N ASN A 15 16.55 -10.12 4.14
CA ASN A 15 17.98 -10.09 4.44
C ASN A 15 18.70 -11.42 4.14
N GLY A 16 18.31 -12.09 3.06
CA GLY A 16 18.85 -13.40 2.65
C GLY A 16 18.36 -14.59 3.48
N LEU A 17 17.54 -14.37 4.50
CA LEU A 17 16.97 -15.43 5.33
C LEU A 17 15.57 -15.83 4.83
N PRO A 18 15.29 -17.14 4.69
CA PRO A 18 13.96 -17.61 4.34
C PRO A 18 12.99 -17.38 5.50
N ILE A 19 11.84 -16.81 5.19
CA ILE A 19 10.69 -16.67 6.08
C ILE A 19 9.68 -17.75 5.66
N PRO A 20 9.51 -18.81 6.46
CA PRO A 20 8.62 -19.91 6.11
C PRO A 20 7.16 -19.44 6.24
N PHE A 21 6.33 -19.83 5.28
CA PHE A 21 4.92 -19.44 5.23
C PHE A 21 4.07 -20.25 6.22
N THR A 22 4.29 -20.05 7.52
CA THR A 22 3.62 -20.76 8.60
C THR A 22 2.77 -19.81 9.46
N PRO A 23 1.78 -20.31 10.22
CA PRO A 23 0.98 -19.49 11.13
C PRO A 23 1.77 -18.74 12.22
N ALA A 24 3.03 -19.15 12.46
CA ALA A 24 3.94 -18.44 13.37
C ALA A 24 4.42 -17.10 12.80
N TYR A 25 4.55 -16.98 11.47
CA TYR A 25 5.03 -15.77 10.79
C TYR A 25 3.93 -15.04 10.00
N PHE A 26 2.90 -15.76 9.55
CA PHE A 26 1.86 -15.23 8.68
C PHE A 26 0.49 -15.46 9.29
N GLN A 27 -0.21 -14.37 9.60
CA GLN A 27 -1.59 -14.39 10.06
C GLN A 27 -2.44 -13.43 9.24
N ARG A 28 -3.74 -13.72 9.22
CA ARG A 28 -4.70 -12.82 8.58
C ARG A 28 -5.05 -11.71 9.56
N ILE A 29 -4.76 -10.48 9.14
CA ILE A 29 -5.20 -9.29 9.85
C ILE A 29 -6.74 -9.22 9.85
N GLN A 30 -7.31 -9.03 11.04
CA GLN A 30 -8.76 -8.83 11.20
C GLN A 30 -9.07 -7.32 11.13
N PRO A 31 -10.16 -6.91 10.47
CA PRO A 31 -10.58 -5.51 10.50
C PRO A 31 -10.88 -5.06 11.93
N SER A 32 -10.40 -3.86 12.27
CA SER A 32 -10.72 -3.17 13.51
C SER A 32 -12.10 -2.50 13.41
N GLU A 33 -12.81 -2.45 14.54
CA GLU A 33 -14.08 -1.72 14.62
C GLU A 33 -13.84 -0.22 14.84
N VAL A 34 -14.37 0.60 13.94
CA VAL A 34 -14.14 2.06 13.95
C VAL A 34 -15.12 2.80 14.88
N ALA A 35 -16.25 2.18 15.22
CA ALA A 35 -17.34 2.85 15.95
C ALA A 35 -17.00 3.20 17.41
N ASN A 36 -15.94 2.63 17.98
CA ASN A 36 -15.50 2.90 19.33
C ASN A 36 -14.05 3.38 19.33
N GLU A 37 -13.87 4.70 19.35
CA GLU A 37 -12.57 5.38 19.31
C GLU A 37 -11.62 4.93 20.43
N ASN A 38 -12.14 4.72 21.65
CA ASN A 38 -11.34 4.27 22.78
C ASN A 38 -10.87 2.82 22.60
N ALA A 39 -11.74 1.94 22.11
CA ALA A 39 -11.37 0.56 21.80
C ALA A 39 -10.36 0.51 20.64
N LEU A 40 -10.55 1.34 19.61
CA LEU A 40 -9.64 1.43 18.47
C LEU A 40 -8.25 1.93 18.89
N ARG A 41 -8.20 2.98 19.71
CA ARG A 41 -6.95 3.49 20.30
C ARG A 41 -6.27 2.43 21.16
N LYS A 42 -7.02 1.74 22.02
CA LYS A 42 -6.47 0.65 22.85
C LYS A 42 -5.89 -0.46 21.98
N GLN A 43 -6.62 -0.88 20.94
CA GLN A 43 -6.13 -1.90 20.00
C GLN A 43 -4.83 -1.46 19.31
N TYR A 44 -4.73 -0.19 18.92
CA TYR A 44 -3.51 0.37 18.34
C TYR A 44 -2.34 0.36 19.34
N GLN A 45 -2.57 0.76 20.59
CA GLN A 45 -1.54 0.76 21.65
C GLN A 45 -1.06 -0.67 21.98
N GLU A 46 -1.96 -1.66 21.95
CA GLU A 46 -1.63 -3.05 22.26
C GLU A 46 -0.91 -3.77 21.10
N ASN A 47 -1.30 -3.50 19.85
CA ASN A 47 -0.81 -4.26 18.69
C ASN A 47 0.20 -3.49 17.81
N GLY A 48 0.34 -2.18 18.00
CA GLY A 48 1.14 -1.29 17.15
C GLY A 48 0.50 -0.96 15.80
N PHE A 49 -0.68 -1.49 15.48
CA PHE A 49 -1.42 -1.22 14.25
C PHE A 49 -2.93 -1.44 14.42
N VAL A 50 -3.71 -0.88 13.48
CA VAL A 50 -5.12 -1.21 13.25
C VAL A 50 -5.36 -1.41 11.75
N TYR A 51 -6.38 -2.19 11.39
CA TYR A 51 -6.76 -2.39 9.99
C TYR A 51 -8.18 -1.92 9.74
N LEU A 52 -8.31 -0.83 9.01
CA LEU A 52 -9.60 -0.19 8.78
C LEU A 52 -10.08 -0.47 7.36
N LYS A 53 -11.34 -0.90 7.23
CA LYS A 53 -12.00 -1.10 5.94
C LYS A 53 -13.01 0.01 5.71
N SER A 54 -13.13 0.42 4.44
CA SER A 54 -14.20 1.32 3.99
C SER A 54 -14.29 2.66 4.75
N VAL A 55 -13.15 3.17 5.22
CA VAL A 55 -13.07 4.47 5.91
C VAL A 55 -12.85 5.65 4.95
N LEU A 56 -12.44 5.36 3.71
CA LEU A 56 -12.30 6.34 2.64
C LEU A 56 -13.41 6.11 1.61
N ASP A 57 -13.83 7.20 0.97
CA ASP A 57 -14.74 7.14 -0.18
C ASP A 57 -14.06 6.35 -1.32
N GLU A 58 -14.69 5.24 -1.71
CA GLU A 58 -14.17 4.32 -2.71
C GLU A 58 -13.93 5.02 -4.04
N LYS A 59 -14.85 5.90 -4.45
CA LYS A 59 -14.74 6.66 -5.69
C LYS A 59 -13.51 7.58 -5.67
N SER A 60 -13.25 8.25 -4.56
CA SER A 60 -12.07 9.09 -4.38
C SER A 60 -10.76 8.30 -4.49
N VAL A 61 -10.71 7.08 -3.93
CA VAL A 61 -9.55 6.18 -4.06
C VAL A 61 -9.32 5.78 -5.52
N PHE A 62 -10.36 5.35 -6.23
CA PHE A 62 -10.24 4.95 -7.65
C PHE A 62 -9.94 6.13 -8.57
N ASN A 63 -10.48 7.31 -8.30
CA ASN A 63 -10.16 8.52 -9.06
C ASN A 63 -8.67 8.89 -8.90
N LEU A 64 -8.13 8.81 -7.69
CA LEU A 64 -6.71 9.07 -7.45
C LEU A 64 -5.83 8.02 -8.17
N ARG A 65 -6.20 6.74 -8.10
CA ARG A 65 -5.55 5.64 -8.82
C ARG A 65 -5.51 5.90 -10.33
N GLU A 66 -6.65 6.27 -10.92
CA GLU A 66 -6.74 6.57 -12.34
C GLU A 66 -5.90 7.79 -12.73
N ALA A 67 -5.95 8.87 -11.95
CA ALA A 67 -5.15 10.07 -12.17
C ALA A 67 -3.65 9.76 -12.15
N TYR A 68 -3.20 8.93 -11.20
CA TYR A 68 -1.82 8.45 -11.15
C TYR A 68 -1.44 7.61 -12.37
N PHE A 69 -2.31 6.67 -12.77
CA PHE A 69 -2.05 5.78 -13.89
C PHE A 69 -2.01 6.48 -15.25
N LYS A 70 -2.72 7.60 -15.42
CA LYS A 70 -2.63 8.45 -16.62
C LYS A 70 -1.23 9.03 -16.86
N LEU A 71 -0.32 8.96 -15.88
CA LEU A 71 1.06 9.39 -16.05
C LEU A 71 1.97 8.34 -16.70
N PHE A 72 1.48 7.11 -16.91
CA PHE A 72 2.23 6.02 -17.53
C PHE A 72 1.83 5.87 -19.00
N ASP A 73 2.73 5.27 -19.79
CA ASP A 73 2.40 4.83 -21.15
C ASP A 73 1.29 3.77 -21.09
N GLN A 74 0.30 3.86 -21.98
CA GLN A 74 -0.86 2.96 -22.00
C GLN A 74 -0.47 1.49 -22.21
N VAL A 75 0.69 1.20 -22.82
CA VAL A 75 1.20 -0.17 -23.04
C VAL A 75 1.38 -0.98 -21.75
N ILE A 76 1.52 -0.31 -20.59
CA ILE A 76 1.59 -1.00 -19.28
C ILE A 76 0.26 -1.63 -18.89
N PHE A 77 -0.86 -1.18 -19.46
CA PHE A 77 -2.20 -1.68 -19.13
C PHE A 77 -2.68 -2.69 -20.18
N LYS A 78 -3.40 -3.71 -19.72
CA LYS A 78 -3.97 -4.75 -20.59
C LYS A 78 -4.93 -4.10 -21.60
N GLU A 79 -4.77 -4.43 -22.87
CA GLU A 79 -5.65 -3.94 -23.94
C GLU A 79 -7.13 -4.27 -23.64
N GLY A 80 -8.01 -3.29 -23.89
CA GLY A 80 -9.44 -3.40 -23.62
C GLY A 80 -9.86 -3.23 -22.15
N SER A 81 -8.92 -3.07 -21.21
CA SER A 81 -9.24 -2.74 -19.81
C SER A 81 -9.31 -1.23 -19.58
N ALA A 82 -10.09 -0.80 -18.57
CA ALA A 82 -10.07 0.60 -18.18
C ALA A 82 -8.79 0.89 -17.39
N ILE A 83 -8.17 2.05 -17.61
CA ILE A 83 -6.94 2.46 -16.91
C ILE A 83 -7.12 2.38 -15.39
N LYS A 84 -8.28 2.80 -14.88
CA LYS A 84 -8.62 2.74 -13.45
C LYS A 84 -8.55 1.32 -12.87
N ASP A 85 -8.74 0.28 -13.68
CA ASP A 85 -8.68 -1.12 -13.23
C ASP A 85 -7.22 -1.53 -12.98
N GLY A 86 -6.25 -0.87 -13.60
CA GLY A 86 -4.81 -1.09 -13.39
C GLY A 86 -4.36 -2.51 -13.67
N ILE A 87 -4.99 -3.18 -14.64
CA ILE A 87 -4.62 -4.53 -15.02
C ILE A 87 -3.33 -4.46 -15.83
N PHE A 88 -2.23 -4.99 -15.28
CA PHE A 88 -0.93 -4.99 -15.94
C PHE A 88 -0.98 -5.83 -17.23
N SER A 89 -0.46 -5.31 -18.34
CA SER A 89 -0.39 -5.99 -19.63
C SER A 89 0.57 -7.19 -19.64
N GLY A 90 1.43 -7.30 -18.62
CA GLY A 90 2.55 -8.24 -18.61
C GLY A 90 3.79 -7.73 -19.34
N THR A 91 3.70 -6.55 -19.97
CA THR A 91 4.77 -5.96 -20.77
C THR A 91 5.06 -4.53 -20.31
N LEU A 92 6.34 -4.17 -20.33
CA LEU A 92 6.78 -2.79 -20.20
C LEU A 92 7.53 -2.45 -21.48
N GLN A 93 7.16 -1.37 -22.15
CA GLN A 93 7.94 -0.87 -23.27
C GLN A 93 9.28 -0.29 -22.78
N TYR A 94 9.24 0.38 -21.63
CA TYR A 94 10.40 0.86 -20.90
C TYR A 94 10.21 0.58 -19.40
N LEU A 95 11.29 0.19 -18.72
CA LEU A 95 11.26 0.15 -17.27
C LEU A 95 11.10 1.60 -16.76
N PRO A 96 10.07 1.90 -15.95
CA PRO A 96 10.03 3.18 -15.27
C PRO A 96 11.31 3.32 -14.43
N SER A 97 11.77 4.55 -14.23
CA SER A 97 12.83 4.83 -13.25
C SER A 97 12.49 4.20 -11.90
N ALA A 98 13.46 3.93 -11.04
CA ALA A 98 13.16 3.40 -9.71
C ALA A 98 12.31 4.38 -8.87
N HIS A 99 11.52 3.86 -7.92
CA HIS A 99 10.83 4.70 -6.92
C HIS A 99 11.82 5.60 -6.19
N GLY A 100 11.41 6.85 -5.93
CA GLY A 100 12.28 7.87 -5.33
C GLY A 100 13.21 8.59 -6.33
N HIS A 101 13.29 8.15 -7.58
CA HIS A 101 13.96 8.91 -8.64
C HIS A 101 13.07 10.06 -9.14
N LYS A 102 13.65 11.22 -9.44
CA LYS A 102 12.92 12.42 -9.90
C LYS A 102 12.07 12.18 -11.17
N ASP A 103 12.52 11.26 -12.02
CA ASP A 103 11.86 10.95 -13.30
C ASP A 103 10.75 9.89 -13.16
N HIS A 104 10.62 9.24 -12.00
CA HIS A 104 9.51 8.32 -11.76
C HIS A 104 8.18 9.11 -11.69
N PRO A 105 7.09 8.68 -12.36
CA PRO A 105 5.78 9.34 -12.30
C PRO A 105 5.29 9.70 -10.89
N ALA A 106 5.44 8.79 -9.93
CA ALA A 106 5.19 9.04 -8.50
C ALA A 106 5.81 10.34 -7.96
N SER A 107 7.07 10.65 -8.27
CA SER A 107 7.76 11.85 -7.78
C SER A 107 7.11 13.14 -8.24
N ARG A 108 6.44 13.13 -9.40
CA ARG A 108 5.65 14.27 -9.89
C ARG A 108 4.23 14.24 -9.34
N PHE A 109 3.62 13.06 -9.24
CA PHE A 109 2.24 12.92 -8.81
C PHE A 109 2.02 13.34 -7.35
N VAL A 110 2.97 13.04 -6.46
CA VAL A 110 2.87 13.41 -5.05
C VAL A 110 2.90 14.93 -4.80
N LEU A 111 3.21 15.72 -5.83
CA LEU A 111 3.24 17.18 -5.79
C LEU A 111 1.96 17.82 -6.36
N THR A 112 0.99 17.05 -6.85
CA THR A 112 -0.23 17.61 -7.46
C THR A 112 -1.32 17.91 -6.43
N ASP A 113 -2.21 18.83 -6.78
CA ASP A 113 -3.35 19.21 -5.93
C ASP A 113 -4.30 18.03 -5.69
N GLU A 114 -4.45 17.11 -6.66
CA GLU A 114 -5.29 15.92 -6.50
C GLU A 114 -4.75 14.99 -5.41
N PHE A 115 -3.43 14.77 -5.38
CA PHE A 115 -2.79 13.97 -4.35
C PHE A 115 -2.85 14.68 -2.98
N GLU A 116 -2.57 15.99 -2.97
CA GLU A 116 -2.64 16.80 -1.76
C GLU A 116 -4.04 16.78 -1.16
N HIS A 117 -5.07 17.01 -1.96
CA HIS A 117 -6.47 17.02 -1.54
C HIS A 117 -6.90 15.67 -0.95
N PHE A 118 -6.52 14.55 -1.60
CA PHE A 118 -6.84 13.21 -1.10
C PHE A 118 -6.17 12.95 0.26
N THR A 119 -4.87 13.26 0.37
CA THR A 119 -4.10 13.04 1.60
C THR A 119 -4.52 13.96 2.74
N HIS A 120 -5.20 15.08 2.43
CA HIS A 120 -5.80 16.00 3.38
C HIS A 120 -7.28 15.71 3.69
N SER A 121 -7.79 14.53 3.35
CA SER A 121 -9.17 14.17 3.67
C SER A 121 -9.40 14.15 5.19
N LYS A 122 -10.57 14.65 5.61
CA LYS A 122 -10.98 14.69 7.03
C LYS A 122 -10.95 13.32 7.70
N ALA A 123 -11.24 12.26 6.94
CA ALA A 123 -11.20 10.89 7.44
C ALA A 123 -9.81 10.49 7.94
N LEU A 124 -8.75 10.80 7.18
CA LEU A 124 -7.37 10.47 7.57
C LEU A 124 -6.92 11.24 8.80
N TYR A 125 -7.23 12.54 8.86
CA TYR A 125 -6.92 13.38 10.02
C TYR A 125 -7.68 12.92 11.27
N SER A 126 -8.97 12.59 11.14
CA SER A 126 -9.79 12.07 12.24
C SER A 126 -9.23 10.74 12.77
N ILE A 127 -8.90 9.80 11.89
CA ILE A 127 -8.27 8.53 12.28
C ILE A 127 -6.95 8.78 13.01
N ALA A 128 -6.10 9.66 12.47
CA ALA A 128 -4.81 9.96 13.09
C ALA A 128 -4.97 10.59 14.48
N ALA A 129 -5.84 11.58 14.63
CA ALA A 129 -6.15 12.21 15.92
C ALA A 129 -6.76 11.21 16.91
N THR A 130 -7.64 10.32 16.44
CA THR A 130 -8.22 9.24 17.26
C THR A 130 -7.17 8.23 17.71
N LEU A 131 -6.17 7.90 16.90
CA LEU A 131 -5.13 6.93 17.30
C LEU A 131 -4.09 7.58 18.21
N LEU A 132 -3.66 8.81 17.92
CA LEU A 132 -2.62 9.52 18.67
C LEU A 132 -3.14 10.24 19.91
N GLY A 133 -4.38 10.72 19.89
CA GLY A 133 -5.09 11.30 21.05
C GLY A 133 -4.92 12.77 21.25
N GLU A 134 -4.40 13.42 20.23
CA GLU A 134 -3.96 14.79 20.23
C GLU A 134 -4.22 15.36 18.83
N ASP A 135 -4.07 16.66 18.70
CA ASP A 135 -4.04 17.30 17.38
C ASP A 135 -2.85 16.77 16.58
N VAL A 136 -3.05 16.60 15.28
CA VAL A 136 -2.06 15.98 14.38
C VAL A 136 -1.65 16.92 13.28
N VAL A 137 -0.40 16.76 12.85
CA VAL A 137 0.15 17.42 11.67
C VAL A 137 0.64 16.35 10.69
N GLN A 138 0.38 16.54 9.41
CA GLN A 138 0.87 15.63 8.37
C GLN A 138 2.30 16.01 7.98
N LEU A 139 3.18 15.01 7.88
CA LEU A 139 4.53 15.21 7.36
C LEU A 139 4.51 15.52 5.86
N LYS A 140 5.47 16.32 5.39
CA LYS A 140 5.58 16.70 3.97
C LYS A 140 5.82 15.49 3.06
N CYS A 141 6.64 14.53 3.51
CA CYS A 141 7.01 13.37 2.72
C CYS A 141 5.89 12.33 2.71
N LYS A 142 5.34 12.05 1.53
CA LYS A 142 4.22 11.13 1.30
C LYS A 142 4.58 10.16 0.18
N PRO A 143 5.24 9.03 0.49
CA PRO A 143 5.72 8.12 -0.54
C PRO A 143 4.55 7.44 -1.25
N LEU A 144 4.54 7.49 -2.58
CA LEU A 144 3.64 6.71 -3.43
C LEU A 144 4.42 5.55 -4.05
N ARG A 145 3.90 4.33 -3.92
CA ARG A 145 4.53 3.10 -4.42
C ARG A 145 3.64 2.42 -5.44
N HIS A 146 4.25 1.87 -6.49
CA HIS A 146 3.58 1.11 -7.54
C HIS A 146 4.43 -0.10 -7.91
N PHE A 147 3.86 -1.29 -7.76
CA PHE A 147 4.50 -2.55 -8.11
C PHE A 147 3.65 -3.28 -9.14
N TYR A 148 4.30 -3.86 -10.15
CA TYR A 148 3.67 -4.76 -11.12
C TYR A 148 4.18 -6.18 -10.92
N LYS A 149 3.48 -7.16 -11.47
CA LYS A 149 3.86 -8.58 -11.38
C LYS A 149 5.28 -8.77 -11.93
N GLY A 150 6.14 -9.44 -11.15
CA GLY A 150 7.56 -9.60 -11.48
C GLY A 150 8.46 -8.53 -10.87
N THR A 151 7.92 -7.57 -10.10
CA THR A 151 8.77 -6.70 -9.28
C THR A 151 9.33 -7.49 -8.11
N GLU A 152 10.65 -7.66 -8.06
CA GLU A 152 11.36 -8.44 -7.03
C GLU A 152 12.02 -7.54 -5.96
N VAL A 153 11.59 -6.29 -5.87
CA VAL A 153 12.13 -5.31 -4.93
C VAL A 153 11.09 -4.96 -3.87
N ALA A 154 11.47 -5.06 -2.61
CA ALA A 154 10.70 -4.62 -1.48
C ALA A 154 11.62 -3.96 -0.44
N SER A 155 11.08 -3.10 0.41
CA SER A 155 11.82 -2.61 1.56
C SER A 155 12.09 -3.76 2.54
N GLN A 156 13.31 -3.82 3.06
CA GLN A 156 13.67 -4.73 4.15
C GLN A 156 12.82 -4.44 5.39
N ALA A 157 12.80 -5.36 6.38
CA ALA A 157 12.14 -5.09 7.65
C ALA A 157 12.81 -3.90 8.36
N HIS A 158 12.02 -2.89 8.71
CA HIS A 158 12.45 -1.67 9.40
C HIS A 158 11.27 -1.04 10.16
N THR A 159 11.54 0.00 10.94
CA THR A 159 10.52 0.90 11.49
C THR A 159 10.69 2.27 10.85
N ASP A 160 9.60 2.95 10.48
CA ASP A 160 9.69 4.26 9.82
C ASP A 160 10.38 5.31 10.70
N TYR A 161 10.27 5.17 12.03
CA TYR A 161 10.90 6.05 13.02
C TYR A 161 12.42 6.17 12.81
N THR A 162 13.11 5.12 12.36
CA THR A 162 14.57 5.19 12.18
C THR A 162 15.02 6.11 11.05
N TYR A 163 14.10 6.59 10.21
CA TYR A 163 14.40 7.57 9.16
C TYR A 163 14.08 9.01 9.58
N MET A 164 13.66 9.22 10.83
CA MET A 164 13.25 10.53 11.33
C MET A 164 14.31 11.03 12.31
N ASP A 165 15.01 12.10 11.93
CA ASP A 165 16.10 12.67 12.74
C ASP A 165 15.62 13.68 13.79
N GLU A 166 14.41 14.25 13.60
CA GLU A 166 13.85 15.30 14.43
C GLU A 166 12.33 15.12 14.62
N GLY A 167 11.80 15.56 15.76
CA GLY A 167 10.36 15.66 16.00
C GLY A 167 9.88 14.96 17.26
N THR A 168 8.76 14.23 17.13
CA THR A 168 8.06 13.54 18.21
C THR A 168 8.21 12.03 18.09
N ASP A 169 8.13 11.31 19.20
CA ASP A 169 8.02 9.84 19.23
C ASP A 169 6.59 9.35 18.92
N LYS A 170 5.61 10.25 18.88
CA LYS A 170 4.22 9.97 18.49
C LYS A 170 4.03 10.07 16.98
N LEU A 171 4.50 9.05 16.25
CA LEU A 171 4.35 8.96 14.81
C LEU A 171 3.34 7.89 14.40
N LEU A 172 2.52 8.22 13.39
CA LEU A 172 1.58 7.29 12.79
C LEU A 172 1.80 7.24 11.27
N SER A 173 2.15 6.05 10.76
CA SER A 173 2.17 5.78 9.33
C SER A 173 0.81 5.21 8.89
N ILE A 174 0.16 5.86 7.92
CA ILE A 174 -1.09 5.36 7.32
C ILE A 174 -0.79 4.81 5.93
N TRP A 175 -1.00 3.50 5.76
CA TRP A 175 -0.81 2.81 4.48
C TRP A 175 -2.15 2.62 3.77
N ILE A 176 -2.33 3.31 2.65
CA ILE A 176 -3.58 3.29 1.88
C ILE A 176 -3.35 2.56 0.56
N PRO A 177 -4.05 1.44 0.32
CA PRO A 177 -4.01 0.81 -0.99
C PRO A 177 -4.85 1.63 -1.99
N LEU A 178 -4.23 2.05 -3.09
CA LEU A 178 -4.93 2.68 -4.20
C LEU A 178 -5.48 1.61 -5.15
N GLY A 179 -6.28 0.69 -4.62
CA GLY A 179 -6.88 -0.45 -5.33
C GLY A 179 -6.93 -1.73 -4.50
N GLU A 180 -7.40 -2.81 -5.12
CA GLU A 180 -7.51 -4.10 -4.43
C GLU A 180 -6.13 -4.74 -4.21
N ILE A 181 -5.87 -5.22 -2.99
CA ILE A 181 -4.71 -6.06 -2.69
C ILE A 181 -5.18 -7.51 -2.68
N TYR A 182 -4.72 -8.30 -3.66
CA TYR A 182 -4.96 -9.74 -3.67
C TYR A 182 -3.85 -10.49 -2.92
N ARG A 183 -4.22 -11.61 -2.31
CA ARG A 183 -3.26 -12.53 -1.69
C ARG A 183 -2.49 -13.28 -2.77
N TRP A 184 -1.17 -13.34 -2.65
CA TRP A 184 -0.35 -14.35 -3.34
C TRP A 184 -0.29 -15.65 -2.50
N PRO A 185 -0.37 -16.86 -3.08
CA PRO A 185 -0.61 -17.19 -4.48
C PRO A 185 -2.09 -17.59 -4.65
N VAL A 186 -3.00 -16.64 -4.81
CA VAL A 186 -4.21 -17.02 -5.52
C VAL A 186 -3.76 -17.16 -6.97
N ALA A 187 -3.64 -18.39 -7.44
CA ALA A 187 -3.63 -18.69 -8.86
C ALA A 187 -4.79 -17.88 -9.46
N ALA A 188 -4.44 -16.76 -10.11
CA ALA A 188 -5.39 -15.92 -10.82
C ALA A 188 -5.85 -16.73 -12.03
N TYR A 189 -6.77 -17.66 -11.78
CA TYR A 189 -7.67 -18.20 -12.79
C TYR A 189 -8.64 -17.09 -13.15
N TYR A 190 -8.15 -16.12 -13.92
CA TYR A 190 -8.99 -15.42 -14.87
C TYR A 190 -8.78 -16.14 -16.21
N THR A 191 -9.55 -17.21 -16.41
CA THR A 191 -9.91 -17.70 -17.74
C THR A 191 -11.04 -16.85 -18.27
#